data_AF-A0A945BFH4-F1
#
_entry.id   AF-A0A945BFH4-F1
#
_cell.length_a   1.000
_cell.length_b   1.000
_cell.length_c   1.000
_cell.angle_alpha   90.00
_cell.angle_beta   90.00
_cell.angle_gamma   90.00
#
_symmetry.space_group_name_H-M   'P 1'
#
loop_
_entity.id
_entity.type
_entity.pdbx_description
1 polymer ?
#
loop_
_entity_poly.entity_id
_entity_poly.type
_entity_poly.pdbx_seq_one_letter_code
_entity_poly.pdbx_strand_id
1 'polypeptide(L)'
;MKYRQLTKEQFESLHKEFAQFLATQKIDIGEWNKMKSQNTALVEDELNLFSDLVWDDVLNKVEYLEHFSKTSVNLFKCEKEAVYRIVVTINKEIDLLSEQGYKWLLENPKNTAVDYLKGSKIY
;
A
#
# COMPACT_ATOMS: atom_id res chain seq x y z
N MET A 1 5.31 -1.50 -16.96
CA MET A 1 4.71 -0.93 -15.75
C MET A 1 3.64 -1.89 -15.23
N LYS A 2 3.83 -2.41 -14.02
CA LYS A 2 2.96 -3.37 -13.33
C LYS A 2 2.04 -2.68 -12.31
N TYR A 3 2.54 -1.65 -11.65
CA TYR A 3 1.83 -0.85 -10.65
C TYR A 3 1.70 0.61 -11.08
N ARG A 4 1.09 1.46 -10.25
CA ARG A 4 1.11 2.90 -10.52
C ARG A 4 2.52 3.46 -10.36
N GLN A 5 2.87 4.46 -11.14
CA GLN A 5 4.08 5.23 -10.88
C GLN A 5 4.01 5.89 -9.49
N LEU A 6 5.16 5.99 -8.83
CA LEU A 6 5.30 6.75 -7.59
C LEU A 6 4.96 8.23 -7.83
N THR A 7 4.37 8.88 -6.83
CA THR A 7 4.18 10.33 -6.89
C THR A 7 5.52 11.04 -6.75
N LYS A 8 5.56 12.33 -7.10
CA LYS A 8 6.76 13.14 -6.95
C LYS A 8 7.30 13.12 -5.53
N GLU A 9 6.42 13.26 -4.53
CA GLU A 9 6.79 13.25 -3.10
C GLU A 9 7.38 11.91 -2.68
N GLN A 10 6.89 10.80 -3.27
CA GLN A 10 7.43 9.46 -3.03
C GLN A 10 8.82 9.28 -3.67
N PHE A 11 9.07 9.82 -4.86
CA PHE A 11 10.41 9.84 -5.43
C PHE A 11 11.37 10.73 -4.63
N GLU A 12 10.90 11.88 -4.14
CA GLU A 12 11.70 12.78 -3.32
C GLU A 12 12.09 12.13 -1.99
N SER A 13 11.19 11.38 -1.36
CA SER A 13 11.51 10.64 -0.14
C SER A 13 12.47 9.47 -0.38
N LEU A 14 12.43 8.87 -1.58
CA LEU A 14 13.27 7.73 -1.99
C LEU A 14 14.43 8.12 -2.92
N HIS A 15 14.87 9.39 -2.90
CA HIS A 15 15.86 9.89 -3.85
C HIS A 15 17.21 9.15 -3.76
N LYS A 16 17.58 8.64 -2.58
CA LYS A 16 18.85 7.91 -2.39
C LYS A 16 18.78 6.52 -3.02
N GLU A 17 17.69 5.83 -2.78
CA GLU A 17 17.36 4.51 -3.32
C GLU A 17 17.25 4.60 -4.85
N PHE A 18 16.61 5.65 -5.36
CA PHE A 18 16.51 5.89 -6.80
C PHE A 18 17.88 6.16 -7.45
N ALA A 19 18.73 6.98 -6.82
CA ALA A 19 20.08 7.21 -7.31
C ALA A 19 20.94 5.92 -7.32
N GLN A 20 20.80 5.09 -6.29
CA GLN A 20 21.47 3.78 -6.24
C GLN A 20 20.94 2.85 -7.34
N PHE A 21 19.63 2.80 -7.55
CA PHE A 21 18.99 2.04 -8.62
C PHE A 21 19.55 2.43 -10.00
N LEU A 22 19.59 3.72 -10.32
CA LEU A 22 20.20 4.21 -11.57
C LEU A 22 21.68 3.80 -11.68
N ALA A 23 22.44 3.90 -10.59
CA ALA A 23 23.85 3.52 -10.56
C ALA A 23 24.06 2.01 -10.84
N THR A 24 23.17 1.13 -10.37
CA THR A 24 23.23 -0.31 -10.71
C THR A 24 23.09 -0.58 -12.20
N GLN A 25 22.43 0.33 -12.91
CA GLN A 25 22.26 0.31 -14.37
C GLN A 25 23.33 1.13 -15.10
N LYS A 26 24.37 1.58 -14.39
CA LYS A 26 25.46 2.43 -14.89
C LYS A 26 25.00 3.80 -15.41
N ILE A 27 23.86 4.29 -14.93
CA ILE A 27 23.36 5.63 -15.23
C ILE A 27 23.83 6.57 -14.11
N ASP A 28 24.82 7.40 -14.43
CA ASP A 28 25.30 8.45 -13.52
C ASP A 28 24.50 9.76 -13.70
N ILE A 29 24.85 10.78 -12.91
CA ILE A 29 24.19 12.09 -12.98
C ILE A 29 24.31 12.76 -14.36
N GLY A 30 25.42 12.53 -15.06
CA GLY A 30 25.68 13.09 -16.38
C GLY A 30 24.76 12.46 -17.42
N GLU A 31 24.73 11.13 -17.47
CA GLU A 31 23.87 10.39 -18.37
C GLU A 31 22.39 10.64 -18.06
N TRP A 32 22.01 10.68 -16.78
CA TRP A 32 20.64 11.02 -16.39
C TRP A 32 20.20 12.40 -16.85
N ASN A 33 21.06 13.42 -16.74
CA ASN A 33 20.76 14.76 -17.24
C ASN A 33 20.64 14.80 -18.76
N LYS A 34 21.46 14.03 -19.46
CA LYS A 34 21.37 13.87 -20.92
C LYS A 34 20.08 13.15 -21.32
N MET A 35 19.69 12.07 -20.64
CA MET A 35 18.44 11.37 -20.86
C MET A 35 17.23 12.29 -20.69
N LYS A 36 17.19 13.10 -19.63
CA LYS A 36 16.11 14.08 -19.41
C LYS A 36 15.96 15.12 -20.54
N SER A 37 17.05 15.46 -21.24
CA SER A 37 17.01 16.46 -22.30
C SER A 37 16.82 15.86 -23.70
N GLN A 38 17.21 14.60 -23.90
CA GLN A 38 17.29 13.98 -25.23
C GLN A 38 16.34 12.79 -25.41
N ASN A 39 15.90 12.15 -24.32
CA ASN A 39 15.13 10.92 -24.37
C ASN A 39 14.16 10.79 -23.18
N THR A 40 13.06 11.53 -23.24
CA THR A 40 11.99 11.52 -22.22
C THR A 40 11.35 10.15 -22.05
N ALA A 41 11.31 9.32 -23.09
CA ALA A 41 10.75 7.98 -23.02
C ALA A 41 11.56 7.07 -22.10
N LEU A 42 12.90 7.09 -22.22
CA LEU A 42 13.74 6.31 -21.31
C LEU A 42 13.65 6.79 -19.86
N VAL A 43 13.52 8.11 -19.62
CA VAL A 43 13.32 8.63 -18.26
C VAL A 43 12.04 8.07 -17.65
N GLU A 44 10.96 8.07 -18.42
CA GLU A 44 9.67 7.52 -17.99
C GLU A 44 9.77 6.00 -17.70
N ASP A 45 10.50 5.26 -18.52
CA ASP A 45 10.74 3.83 -18.31
C ASP A 45 11.51 3.57 -17.00
N GLU A 46 12.56 4.34 -16.71
CA GLU A 46 13.32 4.21 -15.46
C GLU A 46 12.47 4.55 -14.21
N LEU A 47 11.64 5.59 -14.30
CA LEU A 47 10.70 5.95 -13.23
C LEU A 47 9.68 4.83 -13.00
N ASN A 48 9.17 4.22 -14.07
CA ASN A 48 8.22 3.12 -14.00
C ASN A 48 8.86 1.85 -13.43
N LEU A 49 10.08 1.51 -13.86
CA LEU A 49 10.80 0.34 -13.38
C LEU A 49 11.13 0.46 -11.89
N PHE A 50 11.61 1.62 -11.45
CA PHE A 50 11.84 1.86 -10.03
C PHE A 50 10.55 1.82 -9.23
N SER A 51 9.46 2.39 -9.76
CA SER A 51 8.15 2.32 -9.11
C SER A 51 7.69 0.89 -8.91
N ASP A 52 7.84 0.04 -9.95
CA ASP A 52 7.47 -1.36 -9.87
C ASP A 52 8.28 -2.11 -8.80
N LEU A 53 9.59 -1.85 -8.71
CA LEU A 53 10.46 -2.44 -7.67
C LEU A 53 10.04 -2.03 -6.25
N VAL A 54 9.75 -0.75 -6.04
CA VAL A 54 9.32 -0.24 -4.73
C VAL A 54 7.96 -0.86 -4.34
N TRP A 55 7.02 -0.95 -5.28
CA TRP A 55 5.74 -1.58 -5.01
C TRP A 55 5.85 -3.07 -4.72
N ASP A 56 6.68 -3.80 -5.46
CA ASP A 56 6.94 -5.21 -5.17
C ASP A 56 7.55 -5.37 -3.78
N ASP A 57 8.52 -4.54 -3.39
CA ASP A 57 9.13 -4.60 -2.05
C ASP A 57 8.10 -4.30 -0.95
N VAL A 58 7.29 -3.26 -1.12
CA VAL A 58 6.23 -2.89 -0.16
C VAL A 58 5.20 -4.02 -0.05
N LEU A 59 4.63 -4.47 -1.17
CA LEU A 59 3.56 -5.48 -1.16
C LEU A 59 4.03 -6.84 -0.63
N ASN A 60 5.29 -7.22 -0.88
CA ASN A 60 5.86 -8.45 -0.32
C ASN A 60 6.09 -8.38 1.20
N LYS A 61 6.19 -7.18 1.77
CA LYS A 61 6.36 -6.96 3.22
C LYS A 61 5.04 -6.72 3.96
N VAL A 62 3.94 -6.51 3.24
CA VAL A 62 2.62 -6.28 3.86
C VAL A 62 2.11 -7.59 4.46
N GLU A 63 2.28 -7.75 5.78
CA GLU A 63 1.73 -8.88 6.54
C GLU A 63 0.29 -8.64 6.98
N TYR A 64 -0.08 -7.38 7.19
CA TYR A 64 -1.41 -6.99 7.65
C TYR A 64 -1.93 -5.79 6.85
N LEU A 65 -3.21 -5.82 6.51
CA LEU A 65 -3.91 -4.71 5.87
C LEU A 65 -5.21 -4.47 6.61
N GLU A 66 -5.56 -3.20 6.82
CA GLU A 66 -6.85 -2.81 7.36
C GLU A 66 -7.57 -1.85 6.42
N HIS A 67 -8.88 -1.97 6.38
CA HIS A 67 -9.73 -1.05 5.64
C HIS A 67 -10.98 -0.71 6.46
N PHE A 68 -11.07 0.57 6.80
CA PHE A 68 -12.18 1.14 7.53
C PHE A 68 -13.19 1.78 6.58
N SER A 69 -14.45 1.54 6.90
CA SER A 69 -15.61 2.28 6.38
C SER A 69 -16.44 2.75 7.56
N LYS A 70 -17.49 3.55 7.34
CA LYS A 70 -18.32 4.08 8.44
C LYS A 70 -18.89 3.00 9.35
N THR A 71 -19.27 1.84 8.81
CA THR A 71 -19.98 0.79 9.57
C THR A 71 -19.29 -0.58 9.53
N SER A 72 -18.14 -0.68 8.86
CA SER A 72 -17.38 -1.94 8.85
C SER A 72 -15.88 -1.75 8.87
N VAL A 73 -15.19 -2.70 9.50
CA VAL A 73 -13.73 -2.83 9.49
C VAL A 73 -13.38 -4.15 8.82
N ASN A 74 -12.45 -4.10 7.86
CA ASN A 74 -11.86 -5.27 7.25
C ASN A 74 -10.42 -5.39 7.72
N LEU A 75 -10.08 -6.52 8.32
CA LEU A 75 -8.74 -6.83 8.78
C LEU A 75 -8.24 -8.02 7.98
N PHE A 76 -7.09 -7.89 7.36
CA PHE A 76 -6.46 -8.92 6.56
C PHE A 76 -5.13 -9.30 7.17
N LYS A 77 -4.84 -10.60 7.21
CA LYS A 77 -3.52 -11.15 7.42
C LYS A 77 -3.07 -11.81 6.13
N CYS A 78 -2.01 -11.30 5.52
CA CYS A 78 -1.43 -11.81 4.30
C CYS A 78 -0.26 -12.72 4.67
N GLU A 79 -0.41 -14.02 4.42
CA GLU A 79 0.69 -14.98 4.52
C GLU A 79 1.16 -15.40 3.13
N LYS A 80 2.21 -16.21 3.03
CA LYS A 80 2.78 -16.61 1.74
C LYS A 80 1.86 -17.47 0.88
N GLU A 81 0.98 -18.24 1.52
CA GLU A 81 0.15 -19.26 0.85
C GLU A 81 -1.35 -18.95 0.92
N ALA A 82 -1.75 -18.01 1.78
CA ALA A 82 -3.14 -17.65 1.98
C ALA A 82 -3.31 -16.24 2.54
N VAL A 83 -4.50 -15.67 2.31
CA VAL A 83 -4.99 -14.48 3.01
C VAL A 83 -6.11 -14.88 3.94
N TYR A 84 -6.03 -14.42 5.19
CA TYR A 84 -7.10 -14.53 6.17
C TYR A 84 -7.74 -13.16 6.37
N ARG A 85 -9.06 -13.14 6.53
CA ARG A 85 -9.85 -11.93 6.70
C ARG A 85 -10.76 -12.04 7.91
N ILE A 86 -10.87 -10.96 8.65
CA ILE A 86 -11.93 -10.72 9.63
C ILE A 86 -12.69 -9.47 9.17
N VAL A 87 -14.01 -9.59 9.05
CA VAL A 87 -14.90 -8.46 8.84
C VAL A 87 -15.66 -8.21 10.11
N VAL A 88 -15.60 -6.98 10.59
CA VAL A 88 -16.42 -6.47 11.68
C VAL A 88 -17.47 -5.57 11.06
N THR A 89 -18.75 -5.89 11.22
CA THR A 89 -19.86 -5.06 10.73
C THR A 89 -20.67 -4.58 11.93
N ILE A 90 -21.09 -3.31 11.91
CA ILE A 90 -21.88 -2.72 12.99
C ILE A 90 -23.29 -2.38 12.48
N ASN A 91 -24.28 -3.05 13.04
CA ASN A 91 -25.70 -2.88 12.73
C ASN A 91 -26.34 -1.78 13.60
N LYS A 92 -25.73 -0.59 13.60
CA LYS A 92 -26.18 0.60 14.33
C LYS A 92 -25.69 1.84 13.60
N GLU A 93 -26.39 2.97 13.76
CA GLU A 93 -25.85 4.26 13.33
C GLU A 93 -24.61 4.63 14.16
N ILE A 94 -23.46 4.51 13.51
CA ILE A 94 -22.16 4.89 14.02
C ILE A 94 -21.25 5.25 12.84
N ASP A 95 -20.22 6.06 13.11
CA ASP A 95 -19.16 6.32 12.15
C ASP A 95 -17.82 5.86 12.70
N LEU A 96 -17.35 4.69 12.26
CA LEU A 96 -16.06 4.12 12.63
C LEU A 96 -14.86 4.90 12.09
N LEU A 97 -15.06 5.86 11.18
CA LEU A 97 -14.02 6.80 10.77
C LEU A 97 -13.88 7.95 11.77
N SER A 98 -14.83 8.12 12.69
CA SER A 98 -14.73 9.05 13.81
C SER A 98 -14.03 8.41 15.01
N GLU A 99 -13.32 9.23 15.79
CA GLU A 99 -12.67 8.78 17.02
C GLU A 99 -13.67 8.18 18.01
N GLN A 100 -14.87 8.77 18.14
CA GLN A 100 -15.91 8.27 19.03
C GLN A 100 -16.43 6.90 18.58
N GLY A 101 -16.67 6.72 17.28
CA GLY A 101 -17.16 5.47 16.75
C GLY A 101 -16.14 4.34 16.88
N TYR A 102 -14.87 4.64 16.58
CA TYR A 102 -13.77 3.69 16.77
C TYR A 102 -13.62 3.27 18.25
N LYS A 103 -13.60 4.22 19.19
CA LYS A 103 -13.53 3.93 20.63
C LYS A 103 -14.71 3.08 21.11
N TRP A 104 -15.92 3.39 20.65
CA TRP A 104 -17.09 2.61 20.99
C TRP A 104 -16.95 1.13 20.61
N LEU A 105 -16.40 0.84 19.42
CA LEU A 105 -16.16 -0.55 19.00
C LEU A 105 -15.16 -1.27 19.92
N LEU A 106 -14.08 -0.59 20.34
CA LEU A 106 -13.07 -1.17 21.25
C LEU A 106 -13.64 -1.48 22.63
N GLU A 107 -14.55 -0.64 23.13
CA GLU A 107 -15.22 -0.81 24.42
C GLU A 107 -16.35 -1.84 24.37
N ASN A 108 -16.96 -2.04 23.20
CA ASN A 108 -18.16 -2.86 23.00
C ASN A 108 -17.99 -4.01 21.99
N PRO A 109 -16.88 -4.77 21.99
CA PRO A 109 -16.59 -5.77 20.94
C PRO A 109 -17.52 -6.99 21.00
N LYS A 110 -18.28 -7.18 22.07
CA LYS A 110 -19.25 -8.30 22.20
C LYS A 110 -20.70 -7.83 22.16
N ASN A 111 -20.92 -6.57 21.79
CA ASN A 111 -22.27 -6.03 21.68
C ASN A 111 -23.05 -6.76 20.58
N THR A 112 -24.35 -6.95 20.78
CA THR A 112 -25.23 -7.63 19.82
C THR A 112 -25.34 -6.92 18.47
N ALA A 113 -24.97 -5.63 18.40
CA ALA A 113 -24.90 -4.86 17.17
C ALA A 113 -23.60 -5.12 16.37
N VAL A 114 -22.65 -5.90 16.89
CA VAL A 114 -21.36 -6.18 16.24
C VAL A 114 -21.33 -7.60 15.73
N ASP A 115 -21.19 -7.74 14.42
CA ASP A 115 -21.03 -9.04 13.74
C ASP A 115 -19.59 -9.27 13.32
N TYR A 116 -19.10 -10.49 13.55
CA TYR A 116 -17.78 -10.94 13.10
C TYR A 116 -17.92 -12.04 12.06
N LEU A 117 -17.38 -11.80 10.87
CA LEU A 117 -17.26 -12.82 9.82
C LEU A 117 -15.79 -13.09 9.54
N LYS A 118 -15.42 -14.37 9.52
CA LYS A 118 -14.06 -14.81 9.16
C LYS A 118 -14.07 -15.45 7.79
N GLY A 119 -13.05 -15.16 7.00
CA GLY A 119 -12.84 -15.75 5.68
C GLY A 119 -11.37 -16.09 5.46
N SER A 120 -11.10 -17.00 4.53
CA SER A 120 -9.75 -17.27 4.05
C SER A 120 -9.76 -17.55 2.56
N LYS A 121 -8.65 -17.28 1.89
CA LYS A 121 -8.42 -17.59 0.48
C LYS A 121 -6.99 -18.08 0.31
N ILE A 122 -6.83 -19.27 -0.24
CA ILE A 122 -5.55 -19.84 -0.68
C ILE A 122 -5.24 -19.27 -2.07
N TYR A 123 -3.96 -19.01 -2.37
CA TYR A 123 -3.52 -18.47 -3.67
C TYR A 123 -3.57 -19.47 -4.81
#